data_AF-A0A197JR46-F1
#
_entry.id   AF-A0A197JR46-F1
#
_cell.length_a   1.000
_cell.length_b   1.000
_cell.length_c   1.000
_cell.angle_alpha   90.00
_cell.angle_beta   90.00
_cell.angle_gamma   90.00
#
_symmetry.space_group_name_H-M   'P 1'
#
loop_
_entity.id
_entity.type
_entity.pdbx_description
1 polymer ?
#
loop_
_entity_poly.entity_id
_entity_poly.type
_entity_poly.pdbx_seq_one_letter_code
_entity_poly.pdbx_strand_id
1 'polypeptide(L)'
;MFRFNKSSSTKVPPSAGSQPLRGLNRANDHTFQALKASYLAEFDFQGVQVAATPLFSSVLRGVQTQLPVLFEVKVGQRSNVDTDLSRTPFNICLVLDNSGSMSGGRLEGCKKAINAIIEQLTPNDTLSLVTYSSTTRTVFVDCNHTHKKHMLGSVANIRTEGATNLHDGLKVGVDSLKQSIQKELSAQQQQQRGQENSKKPQEKAHRVFLFSDGLVNVGITSPEVIMSHVKTWLTGTDISISTFGIGDGYDEKLMSAIAEHANGDPFFIETETDIEDLVSKGLRGVSNMVAAAATLKIRGLGDAVVKDIPGYDLTKTPGQITIRNLRVNGLIQFVVNLDIRVPGLEDFSENDMEDVEDLRKILGYALTLEGELNFVDLAECKGMSGTVSVNYTTDSSLVSDDKKNNDVVSYLTIQEASKIDEQVMDHLANNRTTEALQAKKKVISMYSAIAPIDRRGFAQVMQQQSERLVQNLESSGNTRFAQMHIQQQQQQAAHTDKGWSIYE
;
A
#
# COMPACT_ATOMS: atom_id res chain seq x y z
N MET A 1 51.98 12.28 61.63
CA MET A 1 50.66 12.05 62.25
C MET A 1 49.73 13.11 61.75
N PHE A 2 48.59 12.75 61.15
CA PHE A 2 47.26 13.35 61.30
C PHE A 2 46.38 12.98 60.10
N ARG A 3 45.41 12.11 60.38
CA ARG A 3 44.21 11.82 59.59
C ARG A 3 43.25 13.01 59.65
N PHE A 4 42.40 13.17 58.63
CA PHE A 4 40.96 13.54 58.64
C PHE A 4 40.57 13.86 57.17
N ASN A 5 39.42 13.56 56.57
CA ASN A 5 38.29 12.67 56.85
C ASN A 5 37.58 12.39 55.50
N LYS A 6 36.84 11.28 55.38
CA LYS A 6 36.06 10.89 54.18
C LYS A 6 34.80 11.77 54.02
N SER A 7 34.44 12.13 52.79
CA SER A 7 33.06 12.42 52.40
C SER A 7 32.70 11.63 51.13
N SER A 8 31.46 11.13 51.15
CA SER A 8 30.81 10.22 50.22
C SER A 8 30.55 10.85 48.85
N SER A 9 30.97 10.21 47.75
CA SER A 9 30.34 10.41 46.44
C SER A 9 29.39 9.26 46.14
N THR A 10 28.13 9.64 45.99
CA THR A 10 27.02 8.82 45.51
C THR A 10 27.31 8.31 44.11
N LYS A 11 27.20 6.99 43.91
CA LYS A 11 27.18 6.35 42.59
C LYS A 11 26.05 6.95 41.76
N VAL A 12 26.41 7.63 40.66
CA VAL A 12 25.49 7.96 39.57
C VAL A 12 25.21 6.66 38.82
N PRO A 13 23.94 6.21 38.67
CA PRO A 13 23.62 5.03 37.88
C PRO A 13 23.91 5.32 36.39
N PRO A 14 24.26 4.30 35.59
CA PRO A 14 24.59 4.50 34.19
C PRO A 14 23.37 5.06 33.44
N SER A 15 23.62 6.08 32.61
CA SER A 15 22.65 6.66 31.68
C SER A 15 21.95 5.55 30.90
N ALA A 16 20.63 5.48 31.00
CA ALA A 16 19.79 4.61 30.18
C ALA A 16 20.09 4.90 28.71
N GLY A 17 20.82 3.96 28.08
CA GLY A 17 21.14 4.02 26.67
C GLY A 17 19.85 4.04 25.84
N SER A 18 19.87 4.86 24.79
CA SER A 18 18.95 4.79 23.66
C SER A 18 18.90 3.37 23.12
N GLN A 19 17.93 2.58 23.57
CA GLN A 19 17.58 1.35 22.90
C GLN A 19 16.89 1.73 21.59
N PRO A 20 17.33 1.23 20.43
CA PRO A 20 16.52 1.32 19.22
C PRO A 20 15.19 0.62 19.53
N LEU A 21 14.09 1.28 19.16
CA LEU A 21 12.76 0.73 19.33
C LEU A 21 12.72 -0.58 18.55
N ARG A 22 12.79 -1.71 19.27
CA ARG A 22 12.23 -2.96 18.76
C ARG A 22 10.83 -2.58 18.31
N GLY A 23 10.56 -2.72 17.00
CA GLY A 23 9.21 -2.66 16.48
C GLY A 23 8.32 -3.40 17.47
N LEU A 24 7.15 -2.81 17.78
CA LEU A 24 6.14 -3.40 18.66
C LEU A 24 6.29 -4.91 18.59
N ASN A 25 6.58 -5.57 19.73
CA ASN A 25 6.66 -7.02 19.77
C ASN A 25 5.22 -7.53 19.53
N ARG A 26 4.74 -7.41 18.27
CA ARG A 26 3.35 -7.45 17.82
C ARG A 26 2.75 -8.83 18.09
N ALA A 27 3.62 -9.84 18.21
CA ALA A 27 3.26 -11.20 18.57
C ALA A 27 2.69 -11.32 20.00
N ASN A 28 3.08 -10.45 20.94
CA ASN A 28 2.71 -10.56 22.37
C ASN A 28 1.72 -9.49 22.84
N ASP A 29 1.24 -8.59 21.96
CA ASP A 29 0.21 -7.62 22.30
C ASP A 29 -1.18 -8.21 22.07
N HIS A 30 -1.86 -8.60 23.15
CA HIS A 30 -3.20 -9.20 23.11
C HIS A 30 -4.23 -8.31 22.41
N THR A 31 -4.09 -6.99 22.48
CA THR A 31 -5.00 -6.04 21.84
C THR A 31 -4.82 -6.09 20.33
N PHE A 32 -3.57 -6.06 19.86
CA PHE A 32 -3.25 -6.17 18.44
C PHE A 32 -3.68 -7.52 17.87
N GLN A 33 -3.48 -8.63 18.59
CA GLN A 33 -3.91 -9.95 18.14
C GLN A 33 -5.43 -10.08 18.06
N ALA A 34 -6.18 -9.52 19.02
CA ALA A 34 -7.64 -9.51 18.98
C ALA A 34 -8.18 -8.69 17.81
N LEU A 35 -7.61 -7.50 17.58
CA LEU A 35 -7.96 -6.66 16.43
C LEU A 35 -7.61 -7.34 15.10
N LYS A 36 -6.45 -7.99 15.01
CA LYS A 36 -6.05 -8.79 13.84
C LYS A 36 -7.02 -9.93 13.57
N ALA A 37 -7.45 -10.66 14.59
CA ALA A 37 -8.42 -11.74 14.44
C ALA A 37 -9.78 -11.21 13.96
N SER A 38 -10.25 -10.10 14.54
CA SER A 38 -11.50 -9.45 14.11
C SER A 38 -11.41 -8.94 12.67
N TYR A 39 -10.25 -8.41 12.27
CA TYR A 39 -10.01 -7.99 10.89
C TYR A 39 -10.05 -9.19 9.94
N LEU A 40 -9.30 -10.25 10.21
CA LEU A 40 -9.25 -11.44 9.36
C LEU A 40 -10.62 -12.11 9.21
N ALA A 41 -11.46 -12.06 10.24
CA ALA A 41 -12.84 -12.57 10.17
C ALA A 41 -13.70 -11.82 9.14
N GLU A 42 -13.43 -10.54 8.83
CA GLU A 42 -14.13 -9.82 7.75
C GLU A 42 -13.82 -10.40 6.36
N PHE A 43 -12.73 -11.17 6.21
CA PHE A 43 -12.27 -11.76 4.94
C PHE A 43 -12.50 -13.26 4.85
N ASP A 44 -13.31 -13.82 5.76
CA ASP A 44 -13.76 -15.23 5.71
C ASP A 44 -14.92 -15.40 4.72
N PHE A 45 -14.63 -15.10 3.45
CA PHE A 45 -15.51 -15.32 2.30
C PHE A 45 -14.65 -15.63 1.08
N GLN A 46 -15.25 -16.14 -0.01
CA GLN A 46 -14.53 -16.39 -1.27
C GLN A 46 -14.79 -15.27 -2.29
N GLY A 47 -13.75 -14.93 -3.06
CA GLY A 47 -13.83 -13.96 -4.16
C GLY A 47 -13.65 -12.50 -3.75
N VAL A 48 -14.24 -11.58 -4.53
CA VAL A 48 -14.13 -10.13 -4.34
C VAL A 48 -15.51 -9.54 -4.01
N GLN A 49 -15.55 -8.61 -3.06
CA GLN A 49 -16.74 -7.86 -2.68
C GLN A 49 -16.48 -6.36 -2.77
N VAL A 50 -17.44 -5.61 -3.29
CA VAL A 50 -17.44 -4.14 -3.27
C VAL A 50 -18.60 -3.66 -2.40
N ALA A 51 -18.29 -2.85 -1.38
CA ALA A 51 -19.27 -2.12 -0.60
C ALA A 51 -19.14 -0.63 -0.90
N ALA A 52 -20.27 0.07 -0.98
CA ALA A 52 -20.32 1.51 -1.20
C ALA A 52 -21.31 2.12 -0.20
N THR A 53 -20.79 2.83 0.79
CA THR A 53 -21.53 3.31 1.96
C THR A 53 -21.57 4.83 1.95
N PRO A 54 -22.74 5.48 1.80
CA PRO A 54 -22.84 6.92 1.85
C PRO A 54 -22.70 7.45 3.28
N LEU A 55 -22.22 8.69 3.44
CA LEU A 55 -22.12 9.36 4.75
C LEU A 55 -23.49 9.46 5.44
N PHE A 56 -24.53 9.72 4.66
CA PHE A 56 -25.91 9.76 5.10
C PHE A 56 -26.78 8.83 4.25
N SER A 57 -27.75 8.17 4.87
CA SER A 57 -28.79 7.42 4.15
C SER A 57 -29.82 8.33 3.49
N SER A 58 -29.88 9.61 3.88
CA SER A 58 -30.86 10.59 3.43
C SER A 58 -30.22 11.92 3.04
N VAL A 59 -30.85 12.65 2.13
CA VAL A 59 -30.45 14.00 1.70
C VAL A 59 -31.67 14.92 1.63
N LEU A 60 -31.46 16.21 1.91
CA LEU A 60 -32.56 17.17 1.95
C LEU A 60 -33.02 17.59 0.55
N ARG A 61 -34.34 17.67 0.37
CA ARG A 61 -34.97 18.21 -0.83
C ARG A 61 -34.73 19.71 -0.98
N GLY A 62 -34.67 20.18 -2.23
CA GLY A 62 -34.55 21.60 -2.56
C GLY A 62 -33.16 22.22 -2.29
N VAL A 63 -32.17 21.41 -1.90
CA VAL A 63 -30.81 21.89 -1.64
C VAL A 63 -29.76 21.06 -2.39
N GLN A 64 -28.66 21.71 -2.73
CA GLN A 64 -27.49 21.04 -3.28
C GLN A 64 -26.65 20.47 -2.13
N THR A 65 -26.39 19.17 -2.15
CA THR A 65 -25.68 18.46 -1.07
C THR A 65 -24.44 17.76 -1.62
N GLN A 66 -23.32 17.90 -0.91
CA GLN A 66 -22.14 17.06 -1.15
C GLN A 66 -22.22 15.82 -0.27
N LEU A 67 -22.19 14.64 -0.89
CA LEU A 67 -22.32 13.36 -0.21
C LEU A 67 -21.08 12.49 -0.46
N PRO A 68 -20.18 12.36 0.53
CA PRO A 68 -19.11 11.36 0.48
C PRO A 68 -19.68 9.95 0.52
N VAL A 69 -19.17 9.08 -0.35
CA VAL A 69 -19.47 7.65 -0.37
C VAL A 69 -18.16 6.88 -0.21
N LEU A 70 -18.02 6.14 0.89
CA LEU A 70 -16.89 5.26 1.14
C LEU A 70 -17.05 3.98 0.33
N PHE A 71 -16.07 3.69 -0.51
CA PHE A 71 -15.94 2.40 -1.17
C PHE A 71 -14.98 1.52 -0.39
N GLU A 72 -15.35 0.25 -0.22
CA GLU A 72 -14.49 -0.81 0.29
C GLU A 72 -14.46 -1.94 -0.73
N VAL A 73 -13.30 -2.23 -1.30
CA VAL A 73 -13.06 -3.42 -2.13
C VAL A 73 -12.33 -4.43 -1.26
N LYS A 74 -13.04 -5.49 -0.89
CA LYS A 74 -12.54 -6.57 -0.03
C LYS A 74 -12.26 -7.80 -0.86
N VAL A 75 -11.15 -8.46 -0.57
CA VAL A 75 -10.72 -9.67 -1.25
C VAL A 75 -10.60 -10.78 -0.21
N GLY A 76 -11.47 -11.77 -0.31
CA GLY A 76 -11.51 -12.90 0.61
C GLY A 76 -10.47 -13.97 0.30
N GLN A 77 -10.76 -15.19 0.73
CA GLN A 77 -9.99 -16.38 0.40
C GLN A 77 -10.15 -16.77 -1.07
N ARG A 78 -9.19 -17.56 -1.55
CA ARG A 78 -9.25 -18.18 -2.88
C ARG A 78 -10.32 -19.27 -2.92
N SER A 79 -10.96 -19.43 -4.08
CA SER A 79 -11.81 -20.59 -4.32
C SER A 79 -10.96 -21.86 -4.33
N ASN A 80 -11.48 -22.96 -3.79
CA ASN A 80 -10.74 -24.20 -3.46
C ASN A 80 -10.35 -25.06 -4.69
N VAL A 81 -10.15 -24.45 -5.86
CA VAL A 81 -10.21 -25.15 -7.16
C VAL A 81 -8.95 -25.96 -7.51
N ASP A 82 -7.81 -25.78 -6.83
CA ASP A 82 -6.68 -26.73 -6.92
C ASP A 82 -5.87 -26.71 -5.61
N THR A 83 -5.86 -27.83 -4.88
CA THR A 83 -5.13 -27.99 -3.60
C THR A 83 -3.61 -27.83 -3.73
N ASP A 84 -3.07 -27.84 -4.96
CA ASP A 84 -1.65 -27.65 -5.26
C ASP A 84 -1.22 -26.18 -5.35
N LEU A 85 -2.16 -25.22 -5.35
CA LEU A 85 -1.87 -23.81 -5.64
C LEU A 85 -2.25 -22.87 -4.49
N SER A 86 -1.52 -23.00 -3.37
CA SER A 86 -1.69 -22.14 -2.20
C SER A 86 -1.28 -20.67 -2.43
N ARG A 87 -0.59 -20.36 -3.55
CA ARG A 87 -0.19 -19.01 -3.94
C ARG A 87 -0.01 -18.84 -5.44
N THR A 88 -0.04 -17.59 -5.90
CA THR A 88 0.25 -17.19 -7.29
C THR A 88 1.74 -17.40 -7.55
N PRO A 89 2.13 -18.12 -8.62
CA PRO A 89 3.52 -18.21 -9.02
C PRO A 89 4.01 -16.86 -9.52
N PHE A 90 5.30 -16.61 -9.40
CA PHE A 90 5.86 -15.34 -9.79
C PHE A 90 7.02 -15.49 -10.75
N ASN A 91 7.24 -14.45 -11.55
CA ASN A 91 8.46 -14.23 -12.29
C ASN A 91 9.05 -12.89 -11.81
N ILE A 92 10.05 -12.99 -10.94
CA ILE A 92 10.63 -11.81 -10.27
C ILE A 92 12.02 -11.54 -10.82
N CYS A 93 12.29 -10.28 -11.15
CA CYS A 93 13.64 -9.79 -11.39
C CYS A 93 14.07 -8.92 -10.21
N LEU A 94 15.06 -9.40 -9.47
CA LEU A 94 15.71 -8.66 -8.40
C LEU A 94 16.74 -7.72 -9.03
N VAL A 95 16.63 -6.41 -8.75
CA VAL A 95 17.55 -5.38 -9.22
C VAL A 95 18.24 -4.80 -8.00
N LEU A 96 19.46 -5.25 -7.73
CA LEU A 96 20.21 -4.97 -6.51
C LEU A 96 21.28 -3.91 -6.73
N ASP A 97 21.17 -2.80 -6.02
CA ASP A 97 22.25 -1.84 -5.88
C ASP A 97 23.44 -2.48 -5.17
N ASN A 98 24.60 -2.49 -5.81
CA ASN A 98 25.87 -2.91 -5.22
C ASN A 98 26.90 -1.77 -5.22
N SER A 99 26.45 -0.52 -5.12
CA SER A 99 27.34 0.64 -4.95
C SER A 99 28.09 0.63 -3.61
N GLY A 100 29.10 1.47 -3.47
CA GLY A 100 29.90 1.58 -2.24
C GLY A 100 29.09 1.89 -0.97
N SER A 101 27.97 2.61 -1.09
CA SER A 101 27.10 2.99 0.03
C SER A 101 26.21 1.85 0.54
N MET A 102 26.10 0.76 -0.23
CA MET A 102 25.49 -0.50 0.18
C MET A 102 26.43 -1.38 1.03
N SER A 103 27.65 -0.92 1.33
CA SER A 103 28.63 -1.70 2.09
C SER A 103 28.19 -2.01 3.52
N GLY A 104 28.81 -3.02 4.12
CA GLY A 104 28.46 -3.47 5.46
C GLY A 104 27.18 -4.30 5.48
N GLY A 105 26.34 -4.08 6.50
CA GLY A 105 25.19 -4.95 6.73
C GLY A 105 24.00 -4.69 5.80
N ARG A 106 23.95 -3.58 5.06
CA ARG A 106 22.94 -3.34 4.01
C ARG A 106 23.00 -4.40 2.91
N LEU A 107 24.13 -4.54 2.22
CA LEU A 107 24.31 -5.56 1.19
C LEU A 107 24.17 -6.97 1.77
N GLU A 108 24.72 -7.24 2.96
CA GLU A 108 24.59 -8.55 3.59
C GLU A 108 23.14 -8.88 3.99
N GLY A 109 22.36 -7.90 4.43
CA GLY A 109 20.93 -8.04 4.67
C GLY A 109 20.14 -8.31 3.39
N CYS A 110 20.44 -7.58 2.31
CA CYS A 110 19.86 -7.88 0.98
C CYS A 110 20.18 -9.30 0.52
N LYS A 111 21.44 -9.74 0.66
CA LYS A 111 21.86 -11.10 0.29
C LYS A 111 21.11 -12.16 1.12
N LYS A 112 20.93 -11.94 2.41
CA LYS A 112 20.11 -12.82 3.27
C LYS A 112 18.66 -12.88 2.79
N ALA A 113 18.04 -11.74 2.53
CA ALA A 113 16.66 -11.69 2.01
C ALA A 113 16.52 -12.38 0.64
N ILE A 114 17.47 -12.18 -0.27
CA ILE A 114 17.51 -12.86 -1.57
C ILE A 114 17.67 -14.37 -1.39
N ASN A 115 18.52 -14.82 -0.48
CA ASN A 115 18.66 -16.24 -0.17
C ASN A 115 17.35 -16.82 0.38
N ALA A 116 16.64 -16.08 1.24
CA ALA A 116 15.33 -16.48 1.75
C ALA A 116 14.28 -16.63 0.62
N ILE A 117 14.30 -15.74 -0.39
CA ILE A 117 13.46 -15.89 -1.60
C ILE A 117 13.85 -17.17 -2.36
N ILE A 118 15.16 -17.37 -2.62
CA ILE A 118 15.67 -18.55 -3.34
C ILE A 118 15.21 -19.85 -2.66
N GLU A 119 15.20 -19.89 -1.33
CA GLU A 119 14.78 -21.09 -0.59
C GLU A 119 13.28 -21.39 -0.72
N GLN A 120 12.46 -20.37 -0.93
CA GLN A 120 10.99 -20.48 -1.05
C GLN A 120 10.50 -20.71 -2.49
N LEU A 121 11.42 -20.81 -3.47
CA LEU A 121 11.06 -21.05 -4.87
C LEU A 121 10.39 -22.41 -5.07
N THR A 122 9.30 -22.41 -5.82
CA THR A 122 8.57 -23.60 -6.29
C THR A 122 8.93 -23.90 -7.76
N PRO A 123 8.50 -25.04 -8.32
CA PRO A 123 8.68 -25.35 -9.74
C PRO A 123 8.09 -24.34 -10.72
N ASN A 124 7.06 -23.61 -10.29
CA ASN A 124 6.34 -22.66 -11.14
C ASN A 124 6.91 -21.23 -11.06
N ASP A 125 7.86 -20.97 -10.16
CA ASP A 125 8.47 -19.65 -10.02
C ASP A 125 9.71 -19.49 -10.88
N THR A 126 9.92 -18.25 -11.33
CA THR A 126 11.11 -17.82 -12.06
C THR A 126 11.75 -16.64 -11.32
N LEU A 127 13.08 -16.66 -11.20
CA LEU A 127 13.88 -15.64 -10.55
C LEU A 127 15.05 -15.23 -11.44
N SER A 128 15.22 -13.92 -11.59
CA SER A 128 16.39 -13.29 -12.20
C SER A 128 17.03 -12.32 -11.22
N LEU A 129 18.34 -12.12 -11.33
CA LEU A 129 19.08 -11.16 -10.51
C LEU A 129 20.00 -10.33 -11.39
N VAL A 130 19.81 -9.01 -11.30
CA VAL A 130 20.64 -7.98 -11.88
C VAL A 130 21.26 -7.19 -10.75
N THR A 131 22.56 -6.94 -10.81
CA THR A 131 23.25 -6.01 -9.93
C THR A 131 23.62 -4.75 -10.69
N TYR A 132 23.59 -3.60 -10.05
CA TYR A 132 24.00 -2.36 -10.67
C TYR A 132 24.81 -1.48 -9.72
N SER A 133 25.81 -0.83 -10.31
CA SER A 133 26.64 0.21 -9.69
C SER A 133 26.91 1.29 -10.73
N SER A 134 28.17 1.61 -11.04
CA SER A 134 28.55 2.38 -12.24
C SER A 134 28.16 1.65 -13.53
N THR A 135 28.12 0.32 -13.49
CA THR A 135 27.71 -0.55 -14.60
C THR A 135 26.68 -1.56 -14.13
N THR A 136 25.87 -2.06 -15.07
CA THR A 136 24.85 -3.07 -14.81
C THR A 136 25.34 -4.44 -15.24
N ARG A 137 25.04 -5.47 -14.44
CA ARG A 137 25.39 -6.86 -14.72
C ARG A 137 24.24 -7.79 -14.39
N THR A 138 23.86 -8.64 -15.33
CA THR A 138 22.99 -9.80 -15.06
C THR A 138 23.81 -10.89 -14.37
N VAL A 139 23.43 -11.24 -13.14
CA VAL A 139 24.08 -12.28 -12.33
C VAL A 139 23.55 -13.66 -12.71
N PHE A 140 22.22 -13.78 -12.83
CA PHE A 140 21.54 -14.94 -13.38
C PHE A 140 20.17 -14.54 -13.93
N VAL A 141 19.63 -15.34 -14.85
CA VAL A 141 18.33 -15.08 -15.52
C VAL A 141 17.55 -16.38 -15.63
N ASP A 142 16.22 -16.29 -15.60
CA ASP A 142 15.29 -17.41 -15.80
C ASP A 142 15.56 -18.64 -14.89
N CYS A 143 16.05 -18.43 -13.66
CA CYS A 143 16.34 -19.52 -12.74
C CYS A 143 15.10 -19.93 -11.94
N ASN A 144 14.99 -21.20 -11.56
CA ASN A 144 13.90 -21.73 -10.75
C ASN A 144 14.45 -22.60 -9.59
N HIS A 145 13.57 -23.31 -8.88
CA HIS A 145 13.97 -24.16 -7.73
C HIS A 145 15.08 -25.19 -8.02
N THR A 146 15.29 -25.65 -9.26
CA THR A 146 16.37 -26.60 -9.59
C THR A 146 17.75 -25.94 -9.63
N HIS A 147 17.79 -24.61 -9.75
CA HIS A 147 19.01 -23.82 -9.87
C HIS A 147 19.51 -23.26 -8.52
N LYS A 148 18.91 -23.67 -7.39
CA LYS A 148 19.20 -23.14 -6.04
C LYS A 148 20.69 -23.02 -5.72
N LYS A 149 21.47 -24.10 -5.89
CA LYS A 149 22.90 -24.11 -5.59
C LYS A 149 23.69 -23.08 -6.41
N HIS A 150 23.33 -22.92 -7.69
CA HIS A 150 23.94 -21.92 -8.57
C HIS A 150 23.59 -20.50 -8.11
N MET A 151 22.31 -20.23 -7.85
CA MET A 151 21.86 -18.91 -7.39
C MET A 151 22.52 -18.49 -6.07
N LEU A 152 22.53 -19.37 -5.05
CA LEU A 152 23.15 -19.10 -3.76
C LEU A 152 24.66 -18.81 -3.90
N GLY A 153 25.36 -19.57 -4.73
CA GLY A 153 26.78 -19.33 -5.02
C GLY A 153 27.02 -17.99 -5.71
N SER A 154 26.17 -17.62 -6.66
CA SER A 154 26.26 -16.34 -7.36
C SER A 154 25.98 -15.15 -6.44
N VAL A 155 24.99 -15.24 -5.55
CA VAL A 155 24.68 -14.20 -4.55
C VAL A 155 25.83 -14.00 -3.58
N ALA A 156 26.47 -15.08 -3.11
CA ALA A 156 27.59 -15.00 -2.18
C ALA A 156 28.79 -14.19 -2.71
N ASN A 157 28.98 -14.16 -4.03
CA ASN A 157 30.08 -13.48 -4.71
C ASN A 157 29.84 -12.00 -4.97
N ILE A 158 28.65 -11.47 -4.68
CA ILE A 158 28.34 -10.05 -4.88
C ILE A 158 29.14 -9.22 -3.88
N ARG A 159 29.79 -8.18 -4.41
CA ARG A 159 30.61 -7.21 -3.68
C ARG A 159 30.16 -5.80 -4.06
N THR A 160 30.41 -4.87 -3.16
CA THR A 160 30.19 -3.46 -3.45
C THR A 160 31.27 -2.91 -4.37
N GLU A 161 30.88 -2.11 -5.34
CA GLU A 161 31.80 -1.44 -6.26
C GLU A 161 31.18 -0.14 -6.81
N GLY A 162 32.03 0.79 -7.22
CA GLY A 162 31.60 1.94 -8.04
C GLY A 162 30.55 2.87 -7.42
N ALA A 163 29.88 3.57 -8.33
CA ALA A 163 28.82 4.55 -8.07
C ALA A 163 27.44 3.92 -8.34
N THR A 164 26.41 4.71 -8.67
CA THR A 164 25.01 4.25 -8.73
C THR A 164 24.31 4.74 -10.01
N ASN A 165 24.07 3.82 -10.94
CA ASN A 165 23.32 4.02 -12.19
C ASN A 165 21.99 3.26 -12.14
N LEU A 166 21.05 3.81 -11.36
CA LEU A 166 19.72 3.20 -11.13
C LEU A 166 18.93 3.02 -12.43
N HIS A 167 19.00 3.98 -13.35
CA HIS A 167 18.25 3.95 -14.60
C HIS A 167 18.60 2.73 -15.46
N ASP A 168 19.89 2.44 -15.61
CA ASP A 168 20.36 1.29 -16.40
C ASP A 168 20.04 -0.05 -15.71
N GLY A 169 20.25 -0.13 -14.40
CA GLY A 169 19.88 -1.30 -13.59
C GLY A 169 18.39 -1.65 -13.74
N LEU A 170 17.53 -0.64 -13.64
CA LEU A 170 16.09 -0.80 -13.77
C LEU A 170 15.69 -1.23 -15.18
N LYS A 171 16.31 -0.63 -16.21
CA LYS A 171 16.06 -0.98 -17.61
C LYS A 171 16.37 -2.45 -17.88
N VAL A 172 17.57 -2.92 -17.49
CA VAL A 172 17.98 -4.33 -17.67
C VAL A 172 17.07 -5.27 -16.89
N GLY A 173 16.62 -4.86 -15.70
CA GLY A 173 15.67 -5.62 -14.90
C GLY A 173 14.34 -5.85 -15.62
N VAL A 174 13.74 -4.78 -16.16
CA VAL A 174 12.49 -4.84 -16.93
C VAL A 174 12.67 -5.62 -18.24
N ASP A 175 13.76 -5.38 -18.97
CA ASP A 175 14.05 -6.06 -20.23
C ASP A 175 14.23 -7.58 -20.02
N SER A 176 14.83 -7.99 -18.89
CA SER A 176 14.97 -9.41 -18.52
C SER A 176 13.60 -10.09 -18.33
N LEU A 177 12.67 -9.42 -17.64
CA LEU A 177 11.30 -9.95 -17.48
C LEU A 177 10.56 -10.02 -18.81
N LYS A 178 10.64 -8.99 -19.66
CA LYS A 178 10.01 -9.00 -20.98
C LYS A 178 10.48 -10.18 -21.84
N GLN A 179 11.78 -10.44 -21.85
CA GLN A 179 12.35 -11.58 -22.58
C GLN A 179 11.87 -12.91 -22.00
N SER A 180 11.84 -13.03 -20.67
CA SER A 180 11.33 -14.21 -19.97
C SER A 180 9.86 -14.49 -20.31
N ILE A 181 9.00 -13.47 -20.25
CA ILE A 181 7.57 -13.53 -20.62
C ILE A 181 7.41 -13.96 -22.07
N GLN A 182 8.13 -13.32 -22.99
CA GLN A 182 8.05 -13.64 -24.42
C GLN A 182 8.43 -15.11 -24.71
N LYS A 183 9.47 -15.61 -24.04
CA LYS A 183 9.93 -16.99 -24.15
C LYS A 183 8.87 -17.97 -23.64
N GLU A 184 8.27 -17.69 -22.48
CA GLU A 184 7.17 -18.49 -21.92
C GLU A 184 5.96 -18.52 -22.87
N LEU A 185 5.52 -17.37 -23.39
CA LEU A 185 4.42 -17.30 -24.36
C LEU A 185 4.71 -18.12 -25.64
N SER A 186 5.94 -18.05 -26.16
CA SER A 186 6.33 -18.82 -27.35
C SER A 186 6.32 -20.34 -27.11
N ALA A 187 6.73 -20.77 -25.91
CA ALA A 187 6.71 -22.19 -25.53
C ALA A 187 5.27 -22.72 -25.39
N GLN A 188 4.37 -21.90 -24.82
CA GLN A 188 2.95 -22.25 -24.67
C GLN A 188 2.24 -22.41 -26.02
N GLN A 189 2.49 -21.52 -26.98
CA GLN A 189 1.89 -21.60 -28.32
C GLN A 189 2.29 -22.88 -29.07
N GLN A 190 3.51 -23.38 -28.85
CA GLN A 190 3.97 -24.64 -29.44
C GLN A 190 3.26 -25.86 -28.81
N GLN A 191 3.00 -25.84 -27.51
CA GLN A 191 2.34 -26.94 -26.79
C GLN A 191 0.83 -27.03 -27.11
N GLN A 192 0.15 -25.89 -27.27
CA GLN A 192 -1.29 -25.86 -27.57
C GLN A 192 -1.65 -26.35 -28.98
N ARG A 193 -0.71 -26.32 -29.94
CA ARG A 193 -0.92 -26.84 -31.30
C ARG A 193 -1.09 -28.37 -31.38
N GLY A 194 -0.96 -29.10 -30.28
CA GLY A 194 -1.04 -30.57 -30.25
C GLY A 194 -2.11 -31.19 -29.35
N GLN A 195 -2.85 -30.41 -28.55
CA GLN A 195 -3.81 -30.96 -27.57
C GLN A 195 -5.02 -30.02 -27.38
N GLU A 196 -6.20 -30.45 -27.81
CA GLU A 196 -7.47 -29.69 -27.70
C GLU A 196 -8.02 -29.58 -26.26
N ASN A 197 -7.40 -30.24 -25.26
CA ASN A 197 -7.90 -30.34 -23.88
C ASN A 197 -6.85 -29.99 -22.79
N SER A 198 -5.77 -29.28 -23.11
CA SER A 198 -4.77 -28.91 -22.09
C SER A 198 -5.31 -27.81 -21.15
N LYS A 199 -5.15 -27.99 -19.83
CA LYS A 199 -5.38 -26.92 -18.82
C LYS A 199 -4.68 -25.63 -19.30
N LYS A 200 -5.38 -24.48 -19.24
CA LYS A 200 -4.76 -23.16 -19.52
C LYS A 200 -3.46 -23.02 -18.71
N PRO A 201 -2.36 -22.53 -19.30
CA PRO A 201 -1.14 -22.25 -18.57
C PRO A 201 -1.42 -21.32 -17.40
N GLN A 202 -0.80 -21.60 -16.25
CA GLN A 202 -0.96 -20.78 -15.06
C GLN A 202 -0.30 -19.41 -15.28
N GLU A 203 -1.07 -18.34 -15.14
CA GLU A 203 -0.55 -16.98 -15.22
C GLU A 203 0.37 -16.68 -14.02
N LYS A 204 1.50 -16.01 -14.29
CA LYS A 204 2.49 -15.62 -13.28
C LYS A 204 2.38 -14.13 -13.00
N ALA A 205 2.61 -13.73 -11.76
CA ALA A 205 2.80 -12.31 -11.45
C ALA A 205 4.22 -11.87 -11.86
N HIS A 206 4.33 -10.85 -12.71
CA HIS A 206 5.60 -10.31 -13.19
C HIS A 206 6.02 -9.06 -12.41
N ARG A 207 7.15 -9.13 -11.68
CA ARG A 207 7.53 -8.05 -10.75
C ARG A 207 9.03 -7.78 -10.77
N VAL A 208 9.40 -6.50 -10.77
CA VAL A 208 10.76 -6.05 -10.46
C VAL A 208 10.83 -5.65 -8.99
N PHE A 209 11.81 -6.15 -8.27
CA PHE A 209 12.15 -5.68 -6.92
C PHE A 209 13.44 -4.87 -7.00
N LEU A 210 13.32 -3.55 -6.86
CA LEU A 210 14.44 -2.62 -6.90
C LEU A 210 14.94 -2.34 -5.49
N PHE A 211 16.17 -2.73 -5.19
CA PHE A 211 16.85 -2.44 -3.93
C PHE A 211 17.83 -1.31 -4.16
N SER A 212 17.70 -0.21 -3.42
CA SER A 212 18.64 0.91 -3.53
C SER A 212 18.64 1.74 -2.26
N ASP A 213 19.76 2.39 -2.00
CA ASP A 213 19.82 3.52 -1.08
C ASP A 213 19.68 4.86 -1.84
N GLY A 214 19.14 4.86 -3.06
CA GLY A 214 18.54 5.99 -3.77
C GLY A 214 19.50 7.09 -4.26
N LEU A 215 20.80 6.97 -4.02
CA LEU A 215 21.78 7.99 -4.42
C LEU A 215 22.16 7.88 -5.90
N VAL A 216 21.28 8.33 -6.80
CA VAL A 216 21.57 8.31 -8.25
C VAL A 216 22.59 9.38 -8.63
N ASN A 217 23.77 8.97 -9.09
CA ASN A 217 24.89 9.87 -9.37
C ASN A 217 25.57 9.62 -10.74
N VAL A 218 25.20 8.55 -11.44
CA VAL A 218 25.70 8.21 -12.78
C VAL A 218 24.52 7.96 -13.72
N GLY A 219 24.69 8.35 -14.99
CA GLY A 219 23.68 8.14 -16.02
C GLY A 219 22.55 9.16 -15.96
N ILE A 220 21.32 8.70 -16.16
CA ILE A 220 20.13 9.54 -16.07
C ILE A 220 19.73 9.69 -14.60
N THR A 221 19.81 10.91 -14.09
CA THR A 221 19.52 11.24 -12.69
C THR A 221 18.24 12.06 -12.50
N SER A 222 17.66 12.63 -13.57
CA SER A 222 16.41 13.40 -13.47
C SER A 222 15.22 12.48 -13.16
N PRO A 223 14.51 12.68 -12.03
CA PRO A 223 13.35 11.88 -11.67
C PRO A 223 12.27 11.86 -12.76
N GLU A 224 12.01 13.01 -13.39
CA GLU A 224 10.99 13.17 -14.42
C GLU A 224 11.30 12.31 -15.66
N VAL A 225 12.56 12.29 -16.08
CA VAL A 225 13.02 11.46 -17.20
C VAL A 225 12.94 9.98 -16.86
N ILE A 226 13.35 9.60 -15.64
CA ILE A 226 13.24 8.21 -15.16
C ILE A 226 11.76 7.77 -15.16
N MET A 227 10.84 8.59 -14.65
CA MET A 227 9.41 8.25 -14.61
C MET A 227 8.83 8.08 -16.01
N SER A 228 9.19 8.96 -16.94
CA SER A 228 8.76 8.87 -18.34
C SER A 228 9.22 7.56 -19.00
N HIS A 229 10.48 7.17 -18.75
CA HIS A 229 11.04 5.92 -19.25
C HIS A 229 10.39 4.69 -18.62
N VAL A 230 10.20 4.67 -17.29
CA VAL A 230 9.52 3.59 -16.59
C VAL A 230 8.12 3.37 -17.16
N LYS A 231 7.33 4.44 -17.32
CA LYS A 231 6.00 4.36 -17.93
C LYS A 231 6.05 3.78 -19.35
N THR A 232 7.01 4.23 -20.16
CA THR A 232 7.20 3.74 -21.53
C THR A 232 7.57 2.26 -21.54
N TRP A 233 8.45 1.81 -20.64
CA TRP A 233 8.85 0.41 -20.57
C TRP A 233 7.72 -0.50 -20.13
N LEU A 234 6.84 -0.05 -19.24
CA LEU A 234 5.75 -0.88 -18.70
C LEU A 234 4.49 -0.85 -19.57
N THR A 235 4.39 0.08 -20.53
CA THR A 235 3.24 0.19 -21.43
C THR A 235 3.00 -1.12 -22.19
N GLY A 236 1.78 -1.65 -22.08
CA GLY A 236 1.39 -2.90 -22.74
C GLY A 236 1.94 -4.17 -22.08
N THR A 237 2.46 -4.07 -20.86
CA THR A 237 2.91 -5.20 -20.05
C THR A 237 2.16 -5.25 -18.72
N ASP A 238 2.14 -6.40 -18.08
CA ASP A 238 1.68 -6.62 -16.70
C ASP A 238 2.83 -6.55 -15.67
N ILE A 239 4.02 -6.14 -16.11
CA ILE A 239 5.18 -5.94 -15.24
C ILE A 239 4.90 -4.75 -14.32
N SER A 240 5.29 -4.90 -13.06
CA SER A 240 5.21 -3.86 -12.06
C SER A 240 6.47 -3.80 -11.21
N ILE A 241 6.74 -2.67 -10.55
CA ILE A 241 8.04 -2.42 -9.90
C ILE A 241 7.83 -2.04 -8.44
N SER A 242 8.25 -2.88 -7.49
CA SER A 242 8.30 -2.52 -6.07
C SER A 242 9.70 -2.05 -5.69
N THR A 243 9.77 -1.04 -4.84
CA THR A 243 11.03 -0.41 -4.44
C THR A 243 11.32 -0.67 -2.97
N PHE A 244 12.57 -0.96 -2.64
CA PHE A 244 13.07 -1.20 -1.29
C PHE A 244 14.18 -0.17 -1.03
N GLY A 245 13.78 0.94 -0.42
CA GLY A 245 14.67 2.03 -0.02
C GLY A 245 15.40 1.69 1.27
N ILE A 246 16.73 1.65 1.25
CA ILE A 246 17.55 1.14 2.36
C ILE A 246 18.33 2.27 3.04
N GLY A 247 18.08 2.44 4.34
CA GLY A 247 18.80 3.36 5.21
C GLY A 247 18.41 4.83 5.06
N ASP A 248 18.95 5.66 5.94
CA ASP A 248 18.44 7.01 6.22
C ASP A 248 18.71 8.08 5.14
N GLY A 249 19.36 7.73 4.02
CA GLY A 249 19.92 8.68 3.05
C GLY A 249 19.37 8.54 1.62
N TYR A 250 18.37 7.70 1.41
CA TYR A 250 17.86 7.41 0.08
C TYR A 250 16.92 8.47 -0.49
N ASP A 251 16.93 8.62 -1.82
CA ASP A 251 15.97 9.46 -2.52
C ASP A 251 14.59 8.80 -2.50
N GLU A 252 13.89 9.04 -1.40
CA GLU A 252 12.53 8.56 -1.17
C GLU A 252 11.58 9.03 -2.26
N LYS A 253 11.64 10.32 -2.61
CA LYS A 253 10.71 10.89 -3.59
C LYS A 253 10.82 10.15 -4.90
N LEU A 254 12.05 9.88 -5.34
CA LEU A 254 12.31 9.08 -6.53
C LEU A 254 11.79 7.64 -6.38
N MET A 255 12.15 6.94 -5.31
CA MET A 255 11.81 5.52 -5.12
C MET A 255 10.31 5.27 -4.95
N SER A 256 9.61 6.16 -4.24
CA SER A 256 8.16 6.15 -4.11
C SER A 256 7.49 6.47 -5.43
N ALA A 257 7.98 7.47 -6.17
CA ALA A 257 7.45 7.81 -7.49
C ALA A 257 7.62 6.65 -8.49
N ILE A 258 8.76 5.95 -8.50
CA ILE A 258 8.99 4.77 -9.35
C ILE A 258 7.92 3.72 -9.07
N ALA A 259 7.76 3.33 -7.79
CA ALA A 259 6.79 2.30 -7.42
C ALA A 259 5.37 2.70 -7.81
N GLU A 260 4.98 3.95 -7.56
CA GLU A 260 3.62 4.42 -7.85
C GLU A 260 3.31 4.47 -9.34
N HIS A 261 4.25 4.92 -10.17
CA HIS A 261 4.09 4.94 -11.63
C HIS A 261 4.14 3.54 -12.24
N ALA A 262 4.69 2.57 -11.52
CA ALA A 262 4.85 1.18 -11.96
C ALA A 262 3.85 0.20 -11.32
N ASN A 263 2.74 0.70 -10.77
CA ASN A 263 1.73 -0.12 -10.07
C ASN A 263 2.34 -1.05 -8.99
N GLY A 264 3.35 -0.50 -8.31
CA GLY A 264 4.22 -1.10 -7.34
C GLY A 264 3.95 -0.70 -5.91
N ASP A 265 4.64 -1.34 -4.96
CA ASP A 265 4.64 -0.93 -3.56
C ASP A 265 6.01 -0.37 -3.17
N PRO A 266 6.09 0.81 -2.55
CA PRO A 266 7.32 1.28 -1.92
C PRO A 266 7.45 0.69 -0.52
N PHE A 267 8.65 0.22 -0.19
CA PHE A 267 9.05 -0.25 1.12
C PHE A 267 10.24 0.57 1.62
N PHE A 268 10.13 1.09 2.84
CA PHE A 268 11.23 1.77 3.51
C PHE A 268 11.84 0.86 4.57
N ILE A 269 13.16 0.67 4.49
CA ILE A 269 13.92 -0.17 5.40
C ILE A 269 14.86 0.72 6.21
N GLU A 270 14.49 0.96 7.48
CA GLU A 270 15.25 1.79 8.42
C GLU A 270 16.53 1.07 8.85
N THR A 271 16.39 -0.18 9.32
CA THR A 271 17.53 -0.94 9.84
C THR A 271 17.82 -2.17 9.00
N GLU A 272 19.07 -2.58 9.00
CA GLU A 272 19.53 -3.78 8.28
C GLU A 272 18.79 -5.05 8.74
N THR A 273 18.27 -5.05 9.98
CA THR A 273 17.50 -6.17 10.53
C THR A 273 16.09 -6.28 9.97
N ASP A 274 15.52 -5.20 9.42
CA ASP A 274 14.16 -5.19 8.87
C ASP A 274 14.12 -5.62 7.41
N ILE A 275 15.28 -5.71 6.73
CA ILE A 275 15.38 -6.02 5.29
C ILE A 275 14.66 -7.35 4.98
N GLU A 276 14.95 -8.41 5.73
CA GLU A 276 14.39 -9.74 5.46
C GLU A 276 12.87 -9.76 5.63
N ASP A 277 12.35 -9.12 6.68
CA ASP A 277 10.92 -9.09 6.98
C ASP A 277 10.13 -8.29 5.94
N LEU A 278 10.65 -7.11 5.54
CA LEU A 278 10.00 -6.26 4.55
C LEU A 278 10.07 -6.82 3.14
N VAL A 279 11.18 -7.46 2.76
CA VAL A 279 11.28 -8.18 1.48
C VAL A 279 10.34 -9.38 1.45
N SER A 280 10.27 -10.13 2.55
CA SER A 280 9.30 -11.22 2.70
C SER A 280 7.87 -10.71 2.62
N LYS A 281 7.57 -9.54 3.18
CA LYS A 281 6.28 -8.87 3.02
C LYS A 281 5.99 -8.55 1.56
N GLY A 282 6.94 -7.94 0.84
CA GLY A 282 6.82 -7.70 -0.60
C GLY A 282 6.56 -8.98 -1.41
N LEU A 283 7.30 -10.06 -1.12
CA LEU A 283 7.11 -11.36 -1.78
C LEU A 283 5.72 -11.96 -1.51
N ARG A 284 5.23 -11.88 -0.27
CA ARG A 284 3.86 -12.29 0.08
C ARG A 284 2.82 -11.48 -0.69
N GLY A 285 3.05 -10.17 -0.85
CA GLY A 285 2.16 -9.29 -1.63
C GLY A 285 2.04 -9.71 -3.11
N VAL A 286 3.12 -10.25 -3.70
CA VAL A 286 3.08 -10.83 -5.05
C VAL A 286 2.41 -12.20 -5.05
N SER A 287 2.79 -13.05 -4.09
CA SER A 287 2.28 -14.42 -3.94
C SER A 287 0.78 -14.48 -3.68
N ASN A 288 0.23 -13.51 -2.93
CA ASN A 288 -1.18 -13.45 -2.57
C ASN A 288 -2.01 -12.65 -3.57
N MET A 289 -1.43 -12.21 -4.69
CA MET A 289 -2.15 -11.44 -5.70
C MET A 289 -3.29 -12.24 -6.32
N VAL A 290 -4.44 -11.61 -6.45
CA VAL A 290 -5.70 -12.16 -6.95
C VAL A 290 -6.03 -11.57 -8.32
N ALA A 291 -5.83 -10.26 -8.50
CA ALA A 291 -5.99 -9.60 -9.80
C ALA A 291 -5.01 -8.44 -9.91
N ALA A 292 -4.49 -8.22 -11.11
CA ALA A 292 -3.67 -7.06 -11.42
C ALA A 292 -4.53 -5.94 -12.03
N ALA A 293 -4.19 -4.68 -11.75
CA ALA A 293 -4.76 -3.51 -12.44
C ALA A 293 -6.30 -3.50 -12.57
N ALA A 294 -7.02 -3.91 -11.53
CA ALA A 294 -8.47 -3.95 -11.53
C ALA A 294 -9.05 -2.54 -11.80
N THR A 295 -10.13 -2.43 -12.55
CA THR A 295 -10.73 -1.13 -12.90
C THR A 295 -12.13 -1.01 -12.34
N LEU A 296 -12.43 0.13 -11.74
CA LEU A 296 -13.75 0.43 -11.21
C LEU A 296 -14.36 1.58 -12.01
N LYS A 297 -15.42 1.28 -12.74
CA LYS A 297 -16.26 2.27 -13.41
C LYS A 297 -17.26 2.84 -12.41
N ILE A 298 -17.34 4.16 -12.32
CA ILE A 298 -18.20 4.87 -11.36
C ILE A 298 -18.94 5.98 -12.10
N ARG A 299 -20.26 6.04 -11.92
CA ARG A 299 -21.14 7.00 -12.59
C ARG A 299 -22.20 7.51 -11.63
N GLY A 300 -22.34 8.83 -11.55
CA GLY A 300 -23.51 9.45 -10.93
C GLY A 300 -24.77 9.05 -11.70
N LEU A 301 -25.87 8.88 -10.98
CA LEU A 301 -27.18 8.51 -11.52
C LEU A 301 -28.22 9.55 -11.08
N GLY A 302 -29.23 9.78 -11.92
CA GLY A 302 -30.29 10.74 -11.64
C GLY A 302 -29.75 12.14 -11.38
N ASP A 303 -29.97 12.65 -10.18
CA ASP A 303 -29.64 14.02 -9.78
C ASP A 303 -28.22 14.19 -9.22
N ALA A 304 -27.42 13.11 -9.24
CA ALA A 304 -26.08 13.07 -8.66
C ALA A 304 -24.99 13.01 -9.74
N VAL A 305 -23.93 13.76 -9.51
CA VAL A 305 -22.72 13.77 -10.34
C VAL A 305 -21.50 13.45 -9.47
N VAL A 306 -20.55 12.70 -10.01
CA VAL A 306 -19.26 12.48 -9.35
C VAL A 306 -18.45 13.78 -9.44
N LYS A 307 -18.24 14.42 -8.29
CA LYS A 307 -17.48 15.67 -8.19
C LYS A 307 -15.98 15.39 -8.27
N ASP A 308 -15.50 14.50 -7.40
CA ASP A 308 -14.10 14.09 -7.34
C ASP A 308 -13.94 12.74 -6.64
N ILE A 309 -12.81 12.10 -6.90
CA ILE A 309 -12.33 10.93 -6.17
C ILE A 309 -10.89 11.27 -5.76
N PRO A 310 -10.62 11.60 -4.48
CA PRO A 310 -9.29 11.99 -4.03
C PRO A 310 -8.23 10.96 -4.43
N GLY A 311 -7.11 11.43 -4.97
CA GLY A 311 -6.02 10.58 -5.48
C GLY A 311 -6.18 10.10 -6.93
N TYR A 312 -7.31 10.40 -7.59
CA TYR A 312 -7.57 10.01 -8.98
C TYR A 312 -7.85 11.21 -9.88
N ASP A 313 -7.18 11.24 -11.03
CA ASP A 313 -7.37 12.27 -12.05
C ASP A 313 -8.46 11.86 -13.05
N LEU A 314 -9.70 12.26 -12.75
CA LEU A 314 -10.87 11.95 -13.57
C LEU A 314 -10.87 12.64 -14.94
N THR A 315 -9.98 13.60 -15.20
CA THR A 315 -9.89 14.26 -16.52
C THR A 315 -9.30 13.32 -17.58
N LYS A 316 -8.50 12.33 -17.15
CA LYS A 316 -7.86 11.35 -18.04
C LYS A 316 -8.75 10.18 -18.37
N THR A 317 -9.48 9.67 -17.37
CA THR A 317 -10.39 8.53 -17.50
C THR A 317 -11.74 8.85 -16.84
N PRO A 318 -12.61 9.61 -17.51
CA PRO A 318 -13.86 10.07 -16.89
C PRO A 318 -14.69 8.90 -16.37
N GLY A 319 -14.94 8.86 -15.06
CA GLY A 319 -15.73 7.84 -14.34
C GLY A 319 -15.23 6.41 -14.49
N GLN A 320 -13.92 6.23 -14.70
CA GLN A 320 -13.23 4.96 -14.53
C GLN A 320 -11.94 5.21 -13.78
N ILE A 321 -11.71 4.45 -12.72
CA ILE A 321 -10.47 4.47 -11.96
C ILE A 321 -9.82 3.09 -12.04
N THR A 322 -8.49 3.05 -12.08
CA THR A 322 -7.76 1.79 -11.87
C THR A 322 -7.53 1.64 -10.38
N ILE A 323 -8.21 0.68 -9.77
CA ILE A 323 -7.89 0.24 -8.42
C ILE A 323 -6.68 -0.72 -8.52
N ARG A 324 -5.72 -0.56 -7.62
CA ARG A 324 -4.42 -1.26 -7.69
C ARG A 324 -4.59 -2.78 -7.54
N ASN A 325 -3.48 -3.51 -7.39
CA ASN A 325 -3.51 -4.96 -7.28
C ASN A 325 -4.38 -5.44 -6.11
N LEU A 326 -5.25 -6.41 -6.40
CA LEU A 326 -6.07 -7.09 -5.42
C LEU A 326 -5.27 -8.27 -4.84
N ARG A 327 -5.33 -8.46 -3.52
CA ARG A 327 -4.59 -9.50 -2.80
C ARG A 327 -5.50 -10.19 -1.80
N VAL A 328 -5.28 -11.48 -1.55
CA VAL A 328 -6.02 -12.24 -0.51
C VAL A 328 -5.93 -11.51 0.83
N ASN A 329 -7.06 -11.40 1.55
CA ASN A 329 -7.22 -10.62 2.78
C ASN A 329 -6.95 -9.11 2.61
N GLY A 330 -6.93 -8.63 1.37
CA GLY A 330 -6.69 -7.24 1.03
C GLY A 330 -7.97 -6.40 1.15
N LEU A 331 -7.79 -5.17 1.61
CA LEU A 331 -8.82 -4.14 1.67
C LEU A 331 -8.30 -2.90 0.96
N ILE A 332 -9.03 -2.46 -0.07
CA ILE A 332 -8.83 -1.15 -0.69
C ILE A 332 -9.98 -0.25 -0.27
N GLN A 333 -9.66 0.93 0.27
CA GLN A 333 -10.65 1.96 0.58
C GLN A 333 -10.38 3.24 -0.22
N PHE A 334 -11.45 3.93 -0.59
CA PHE A 334 -11.39 5.28 -1.14
C PHE A 334 -12.76 5.94 -1.03
N VAL A 335 -12.82 7.27 -1.09
CA VAL A 335 -14.07 8.03 -1.06
C VAL A 335 -14.38 8.59 -2.44
N VAL A 336 -15.65 8.52 -2.81
CA VAL A 336 -16.22 9.21 -3.97
C VAL A 336 -17.07 10.35 -3.46
N ASN A 337 -16.72 11.59 -3.82
CA ASN A 337 -17.51 12.76 -3.46
C ASN A 337 -18.57 12.99 -4.54
N LEU A 338 -19.84 12.92 -4.16
CA LEU A 338 -20.96 13.23 -5.04
C LEU A 338 -21.44 14.66 -4.80
N ASP A 339 -21.85 15.32 -5.88
CA ASP A 339 -22.64 16.54 -5.85
C ASP A 339 -24.06 16.18 -6.29
N ILE A 340 -25.04 16.33 -5.39
CA ILE A 340 -26.42 15.92 -5.59
C ILE A 340 -27.32 17.14 -5.59
N ARG A 341 -28.07 17.35 -6.67
CA ARG A 341 -29.03 18.45 -6.81
C ARG A 341 -30.44 17.93 -6.62
N VAL A 342 -30.85 17.79 -5.37
CA VAL A 342 -32.13 17.19 -5.03
C VAL A 342 -33.27 18.15 -5.42
N PRO A 343 -34.22 17.75 -6.28
CA PRO A 343 -35.36 18.58 -6.62
C PRO A 343 -36.16 19.01 -5.38
N GLY A 344 -36.64 20.25 -5.38
CA GLY A 344 -37.61 20.72 -4.40
C GLY A 344 -38.99 20.09 -4.60
N LEU A 345 -39.90 20.33 -3.65
CA LEU A 345 -41.32 19.98 -3.82
C LEU A 345 -42.00 21.01 -4.73
N GLU A 346 -42.89 20.54 -5.62
CA GLU A 346 -43.65 21.41 -6.53
C GLU A 346 -44.72 22.22 -5.77
N ASP A 347 -45.34 21.63 -4.74
CA ASP A 347 -46.28 22.27 -3.84
C ASP A 347 -45.69 22.37 -2.43
N PHE A 348 -45.60 23.60 -1.91
CA PHE A 348 -45.07 23.93 -0.58
C PHE A 348 -46.23 24.33 0.35
N SER A 349 -47.18 23.42 0.60
CA SER A 349 -48.27 23.68 1.55
C SER A 349 -47.89 23.18 2.95
N GLU A 350 -48.27 23.91 4.01
CA GLU A 350 -48.02 23.52 5.41
C GLU A 350 -48.62 22.14 5.76
N ASN A 351 -49.57 21.65 4.97
CA ASN A 351 -50.27 20.38 5.19
C ASN A 351 -49.71 19.19 4.38
N ASP A 352 -48.87 19.44 3.36
CA ASP A 352 -48.22 18.39 2.54
C ASP A 352 -46.82 18.01 3.06
N MET A 353 -46.48 18.45 4.27
CA MET A 353 -45.29 18.03 5.03
C MET A 353 -45.45 16.60 5.60
N GLU A 354 -46.10 15.69 4.86
CA GLU A 354 -45.88 14.27 5.07
C GLU A 354 -44.47 13.96 4.57
N ASP A 355 -43.66 13.26 5.36
CA ASP A 355 -42.30 12.88 4.97
C ASP A 355 -42.33 12.04 3.69
N VAL A 356 -42.13 12.69 2.54
CA VAL A 356 -42.03 12.00 1.25
C VAL A 356 -40.62 11.42 1.14
N GLU A 357 -40.40 10.33 1.85
CA GLU A 357 -39.21 9.49 1.68
C GLU A 357 -39.25 8.85 0.28
N ASP A 358 -38.29 9.24 -0.54
CA ASP A 358 -38.18 8.76 -1.93
C ASP A 358 -36.78 8.20 -2.14
N LEU A 359 -36.69 6.87 -2.19
CA LEU A 359 -35.43 6.15 -2.35
C LEU A 359 -34.94 6.29 -3.80
N ARG A 360 -33.87 7.05 -3.99
CA ARG A 360 -33.28 7.31 -5.32
C ARG A 360 -31.90 6.71 -5.45
N LYS A 361 -31.66 6.05 -6.58
CA LYS A 361 -30.32 5.59 -6.98
C LYS A 361 -29.51 6.80 -7.44
N ILE A 362 -28.41 7.08 -6.75
CA ILE A 362 -27.56 8.25 -6.98
C ILE A 362 -26.18 7.91 -7.56
N LEU A 363 -25.75 6.64 -7.44
CA LEU A 363 -24.45 6.21 -7.94
C LEU A 363 -24.56 4.79 -8.46
N GLY A 364 -23.93 4.51 -9.59
CA GLY A 364 -23.73 3.17 -10.12
C GLY A 364 -22.23 2.88 -10.23
N TYR A 365 -21.85 1.64 -9.96
CA TYR A 365 -20.46 1.20 -10.11
C TYR A 365 -20.37 -0.21 -10.70
N ALA A 366 -19.25 -0.49 -11.35
CA ALA A 366 -18.90 -1.81 -11.89
C ALA A 366 -17.38 -2.01 -11.85
N LEU A 367 -16.95 -3.04 -11.15
CA LEU A 367 -15.59 -3.54 -11.03
C LEU A 367 -15.33 -4.54 -12.15
N THR A 368 -14.26 -4.31 -12.89
CA THR A 368 -13.72 -5.22 -13.90
C THR A 368 -12.33 -5.66 -13.47
N LEU A 369 -12.06 -6.95 -13.54
CA LEU A 369 -10.74 -7.51 -13.28
C LEU A 369 -10.08 -7.77 -14.63
N GLU A 370 -8.91 -7.18 -14.88
CA GLU A 370 -8.08 -7.50 -16.05
C GLU A 370 -6.96 -8.47 -15.62
N GLY A 371 -6.62 -9.44 -16.46
CA GLY A 371 -5.62 -10.46 -16.13
C GLY A 371 -6.10 -11.43 -15.04
N GLU A 372 -7.09 -12.27 -15.39
CA GLU A 372 -7.57 -13.35 -14.53
C GLU A 372 -6.43 -14.33 -14.21
N LEU A 373 -5.67 -14.04 -13.16
CA LEU A 373 -4.94 -15.06 -12.43
C LEU A 373 -6.02 -16.05 -11.97
N ASN A 374 -6.12 -17.22 -12.64
CA ASN A 374 -7.21 -18.23 -12.65
C ASN A 374 -7.69 -18.77 -11.26
N PHE A 375 -7.87 -17.92 -10.24
CA PHE A 375 -8.07 -18.27 -8.83
C PHE A 375 -9.33 -17.62 -8.23
N VAL A 376 -10.04 -16.80 -9.02
CA VAL A 376 -11.31 -16.20 -8.62
C VAL A 376 -12.39 -16.80 -9.49
N ASP A 377 -13.31 -17.56 -8.88
CA ASP A 377 -14.54 -17.89 -9.57
C ASP A 377 -15.40 -16.63 -9.63
N LEU A 378 -15.59 -16.08 -10.84
CA LEU A 378 -16.46 -14.92 -11.06
C LEU A 378 -17.90 -15.17 -10.58
N ALA A 379 -18.35 -16.43 -10.53
CA ALA A 379 -19.66 -16.77 -9.98
C ALA A 379 -19.74 -16.58 -8.46
N GLU A 380 -18.61 -16.62 -7.75
CA GLU A 380 -18.52 -16.39 -6.30
C GLU A 380 -18.31 -14.91 -5.96
N CYS A 381 -17.92 -14.08 -6.95
CA CYS A 381 -17.79 -12.64 -6.78
C CYS A 381 -19.15 -11.95 -6.59
N LYS A 382 -19.41 -11.49 -5.36
CA LYS A 382 -20.63 -10.73 -5.03
C LYS A 382 -20.37 -9.23 -5.15
N GLY A 383 -21.33 -8.49 -5.71
CA GLY A 383 -21.28 -7.03 -5.69
C GLY A 383 -20.20 -6.41 -6.59
N MET A 384 -19.67 -7.12 -7.58
CA MET A 384 -18.80 -6.51 -8.60
C MET A 384 -19.50 -5.40 -9.38
N SER A 385 -20.82 -5.31 -9.34
CA SER A 385 -21.54 -4.11 -9.74
C SER A 385 -22.65 -3.83 -8.75
N GLY A 386 -23.03 -2.57 -8.63
CA GLY A 386 -24.05 -2.16 -7.68
C GLY A 386 -24.46 -0.71 -7.85
N THR A 387 -25.42 -0.32 -7.03
CA THR A 387 -25.91 1.06 -6.97
C THR A 387 -26.00 1.53 -5.53
N VAL A 388 -25.66 2.80 -5.29
CA VAL A 388 -25.93 3.47 -4.02
C VAL A 388 -27.24 4.21 -4.14
N SER A 389 -28.10 4.06 -3.13
CA SER A 389 -29.37 4.76 -3.04
C SER A 389 -29.43 5.57 -1.75
N VAL A 390 -30.14 6.70 -1.79
CA VAL A 390 -30.42 7.54 -0.62
C VAL A 390 -31.88 7.99 -0.66
N ASN A 391 -32.43 8.24 0.52
CA ASN A 391 -33.77 8.80 0.66
C ASN A 391 -33.72 10.31 0.47
N TYR A 392 -34.56 10.85 -0.39
CA TYR A 392 -34.82 12.28 -0.42
C TYR A 392 -35.84 12.59 0.66
N THR A 393 -35.56 13.57 1.52
CA THR A 393 -36.41 13.91 2.66
C THR A 393 -36.54 15.42 2.84
N THR A 394 -37.60 15.85 3.50
CA THR A 394 -37.77 17.21 4.04
C THR A 394 -37.37 17.31 5.50
N ASP A 395 -37.24 16.18 6.21
CA ASP A 395 -36.85 16.16 7.62
C ASP A 395 -35.33 16.36 7.79
N SER A 396 -34.97 17.54 8.28
CA SER A 396 -33.57 17.90 8.63
C SER A 396 -32.97 17.02 9.73
N SER A 397 -33.79 16.38 10.58
CA SER A 397 -33.31 15.52 11.66
C SER A 397 -32.61 14.25 11.14
N LEU A 398 -32.96 13.80 9.93
CA LEU A 398 -32.37 12.63 9.27
C LEU A 398 -30.98 12.90 8.64
N VAL A 399 -30.53 14.15 8.62
CA VAL A 399 -29.22 14.57 8.08
C VAL A 399 -28.36 15.26 9.16
N SER A 400 -28.65 14.98 10.43
CA SER A 400 -27.93 15.49 11.59
C SER A 400 -26.65 14.67 11.88
N ASP A 401 -25.72 15.24 12.66
CA ASP A 401 -24.39 14.64 12.89
C ASP A 401 -24.44 13.22 13.48
N ASP A 402 -25.44 12.87 14.29
CA ASP A 402 -25.62 11.53 14.86
C ASP A 402 -26.14 10.49 13.86
N LYS A 403 -26.58 10.93 12.67
CA LYS A 403 -26.99 10.06 11.55
C LYS A 403 -25.85 9.73 10.59
N LYS A 404 -24.65 10.30 10.79
CA LYS A 404 -23.49 10.01 9.96
C LYS A 404 -23.07 8.55 10.11
N ASN A 405 -22.68 7.94 9.00
CA ASN A 405 -22.10 6.60 9.03
C ASN A 405 -20.69 6.62 9.65
N ASN A 406 -20.50 5.83 10.71
CA ASN A 406 -19.25 5.78 11.48
C ASN A 406 -18.02 5.35 10.65
N ASP A 407 -18.18 4.42 9.69
CA ASP A 407 -17.07 3.96 8.85
C ASP A 407 -16.60 5.10 7.93
N VAL A 408 -17.55 5.86 7.36
CA VAL A 408 -17.26 7.02 6.51
C VAL A 408 -16.60 8.14 7.32
N VAL A 409 -17.12 8.44 8.51
CA VAL A 409 -16.53 9.44 9.41
C VAL A 409 -15.10 9.06 9.79
N SER A 410 -14.88 7.82 10.23
CA SER A 410 -13.56 7.33 10.62
C SER A 410 -12.55 7.48 9.47
N TYR A 411 -12.93 7.04 8.26
CA TYR A 411 -12.07 7.15 7.09
C TYR A 411 -11.74 8.61 6.72
N LEU A 412 -12.74 9.50 6.70
CA LEU A 412 -12.53 10.92 6.38
C LEU A 412 -11.64 11.61 7.42
N THR A 413 -11.82 11.31 8.70
CA THR A 413 -10.97 11.84 9.77
C THR A 413 -9.53 11.32 9.66
N ILE A 414 -9.32 10.05 9.29
CA ILE A 414 -7.98 9.52 9.00
C ILE A 414 -7.33 10.26 7.83
N GLN A 415 -8.07 10.50 6.74
CA GLN A 415 -7.55 11.28 5.60
C GLN A 415 -7.18 12.71 5.99
N GLU A 416 -7.99 13.37 6.83
CA GLU A 416 -7.67 14.72 7.32
C GLU A 416 -6.44 14.70 8.24
N ALA A 417 -6.32 13.71 9.12
CA ALA A 417 -5.14 13.52 9.97
C ALA A 417 -3.85 13.35 9.15
N SER A 418 -3.91 12.57 8.06
CA SER A 418 -2.77 12.39 7.13
C SER A 418 -2.33 13.71 6.48
N LYS A 419 -3.28 14.58 6.08
CA LYS A 419 -2.96 15.92 5.55
C LYS A 419 -2.29 16.81 6.59
N ILE A 420 -2.69 16.70 7.86
CA ILE A 420 -2.01 17.44 8.93
C ILE A 420 -0.60 16.87 9.15
N ASP A 421 -0.42 15.56 9.08
CA ASP A 421 0.90 14.93 9.18
C ASP A 421 1.86 15.38 8.06
N GLU A 422 1.37 15.66 6.85
CA GLU A 422 2.17 16.31 5.79
C GLU A 422 2.66 17.71 6.25
N GLN A 423 1.80 18.50 6.88
CA GLN A 423 2.20 19.79 7.45
C GLN A 423 3.20 19.63 8.59
N VAL A 424 3.08 18.58 9.42
CA VAL A 424 4.06 18.27 10.47
C VAL A 424 5.44 18.02 9.85
N MET A 425 5.51 17.25 8.75
CA MET A 425 6.76 17.02 8.02
C MET A 425 7.38 18.32 7.52
N ASP A 426 6.57 19.20 6.92
CA ASP A 426 7.02 20.51 6.46
C ASP A 426 7.47 21.41 7.62
N HIS A 427 6.84 21.33 8.79
CA HIS A 427 7.29 22.05 9.98
C HIS A 427 8.64 21.54 10.45
N LEU A 428 8.82 20.22 10.58
CA LEU A 428 10.08 19.60 10.99
C LEU A 428 11.22 19.89 10.01
N ALA A 429 10.96 19.84 8.71
CA ALA A 429 11.96 20.14 7.68
C ALA A 429 12.47 21.59 7.74
N ASN A 430 11.65 22.51 8.27
CA ASN A 430 11.97 23.92 8.44
C ASN A 430 12.34 24.29 9.88
N ASN A 431 12.67 23.30 10.73
CA ASN A 431 13.04 23.48 12.15
C ASN A 431 11.95 24.18 13.00
N ARG A 432 10.67 24.09 12.59
CA ARG A 432 9.50 24.64 13.30
C ARG A 432 8.89 23.60 14.25
N THR A 433 9.68 23.18 15.24
CA THR A 433 9.34 22.04 16.11
C THR A 433 8.10 22.29 16.98
N THR A 434 7.86 23.53 17.41
CA THR A 434 6.70 23.88 18.24
C THR A 434 5.40 23.72 17.46
N GLU A 435 5.37 24.21 16.22
CA GLU A 435 4.23 24.07 15.30
C GLU A 435 4.00 22.61 14.93
N ALA A 436 5.08 21.84 14.69
CA ALA A 436 5.00 20.39 14.47
C ALA A 436 4.33 19.67 15.65
N LEU A 437 4.73 19.99 16.89
CA LEU A 437 4.13 19.40 18.10
C LEU A 437 2.66 19.78 18.28
N GLN A 438 2.29 21.04 18.00
CA GLN A 438 0.90 21.49 18.06
C GLN A 438 0.02 20.75 17.04
N ALA A 439 0.48 20.65 15.79
CA ALA A 439 -0.21 19.93 14.74
C ALA A 439 -0.34 18.44 15.08
N LYS A 440 0.71 17.80 15.63
CA LYS A 440 0.64 16.39 16.03
C LYS A 440 -0.30 16.13 17.21
N LYS A 441 -0.40 17.06 18.17
CA LYS A 441 -1.40 17.00 19.26
C LYS A 441 -2.83 17.06 18.71
N LYS A 442 -3.08 17.83 17.65
CA LYS A 442 -4.36 17.84 16.94
C LYS A 442 -4.66 16.47 16.31
N VAL A 443 -3.67 15.84 15.65
CA VAL A 443 -3.81 14.49 15.08
C VAL A 443 -4.17 13.46 16.15
N ILE A 444 -3.54 13.50 17.31
CA ILE A 444 -3.87 12.64 18.46
C ILE A 444 -5.32 12.83 18.90
N SER A 445 -5.79 14.08 19.02
CA SER A 445 -7.19 14.35 19.40
C SER A 445 -8.19 13.83 18.37
N MET A 446 -7.86 13.88 17.08
CA MET A 446 -8.70 13.36 16.00
C MET A 446 -8.81 11.83 16.10
N TYR A 447 -7.69 11.12 16.26
CA TYR A 447 -7.73 9.67 16.45
C TYR A 447 -8.48 9.27 17.72
N SER A 448 -8.27 9.99 18.83
CA SER A 448 -9.00 9.73 20.07
C SER A 448 -10.52 9.92 19.93
N ALA A 449 -10.97 10.85 19.09
CA ALA A 449 -12.39 11.09 18.87
C ALA A 449 -13.07 9.96 18.09
N ILE A 450 -12.36 9.36 17.12
CA ILE A 450 -12.91 8.28 16.29
C ILE A 450 -12.61 6.86 16.83
N ALA A 451 -11.68 6.71 17.78
CA ALA A 451 -11.33 5.40 18.34
C ALA A 451 -12.51 4.55 18.83
N PRO A 452 -13.59 5.10 19.43
CA PRO A 452 -14.76 4.31 19.83
C PRO A 452 -15.64 3.83 18.66
N ILE A 453 -15.57 4.51 17.51
CA ILE A 453 -16.44 4.26 16.35
C ILE A 453 -15.71 3.57 15.18
N ASP A 454 -14.37 3.55 15.20
CA ASP A 454 -13.55 2.83 14.23
C ASP A 454 -13.58 1.32 14.51
N ARG A 455 -14.40 0.60 13.73
CA ARG A 455 -14.56 -0.85 13.82
C ARG A 455 -13.23 -1.62 13.76
N ARG A 456 -12.22 -1.11 13.04
CA ARG A 456 -10.98 -1.84 12.77
C ARG A 456 -9.84 -1.48 13.71
N GLY A 457 -10.05 -0.57 14.67
CA GLY A 457 -9.07 -0.19 15.69
C GLY A 457 -7.81 0.48 15.15
N PHE A 458 -7.82 0.94 13.89
CA PHE A 458 -6.72 1.65 13.27
C PHE A 458 -6.42 2.96 14.02
N ALA A 459 -7.46 3.72 14.36
CA ALA A 459 -7.34 4.98 15.09
C ALA A 459 -6.63 4.80 16.44
N GLN A 460 -6.94 3.73 17.18
CA GLN A 460 -6.28 3.42 18.45
C GLN A 460 -4.78 3.15 18.28
N VAL A 461 -4.41 2.37 17.26
CA VAL A 461 -3.01 2.07 16.95
C VAL A 461 -2.26 3.35 16.55
N MET A 462 -2.86 4.17 15.68
CA MET A 462 -2.25 5.40 15.21
C MET A 462 -2.13 6.46 16.30
N GLN A 463 -3.09 6.52 17.22
CA GLN A 463 -3.04 7.37 18.40
C GLN A 463 -1.81 7.02 19.25
N GLN A 464 -1.65 5.75 19.63
CA GLN A 464 -0.53 5.31 20.47
C GLN A 464 0.83 5.58 19.82
N GLN A 465 0.95 5.35 18.52
CA GLN A 465 2.18 5.67 17.78
C GLN A 465 2.45 7.18 17.75
N SER A 466 1.42 8.00 17.55
CA SER A 466 1.52 9.46 17.53
C SER A 466 1.92 10.03 18.90
N GLU A 467 1.40 9.47 19.99
CA GLU A 467 1.78 9.86 21.36
C GLU A 467 3.25 9.57 21.66
N ARG A 468 3.76 8.40 21.24
CA ARG A 468 5.19 8.06 21.39
C ARG A 468 6.09 9.01 20.60
N LEU A 469 5.67 9.40 19.41
CA LEU A 469 6.41 10.37 18.60
C LEU A 469 6.49 11.73 19.29
N VAL A 470 5.38 12.22 19.84
CA VAL A 470 5.36 13.47 20.62
C VAL A 470 6.30 13.38 21.82
N GLN A 471 6.25 12.28 22.59
CA GLN A 471 7.16 12.06 23.72
C GLN A 471 8.63 12.08 23.29
N ASN A 472 8.97 11.43 22.18
CA ASN A 472 10.34 11.40 21.66
C ASN A 472 10.81 12.77 21.17
N LEU A 473 9.95 13.54 20.50
CA LEU A 473 10.25 14.91 20.09
C LEU A 473 10.50 15.82 21.28
N GLU A 474 9.66 15.72 22.32
CA GLU A 474 9.79 16.50 23.56
C GLU A 474 11.05 16.12 24.37
N SER A 475 11.47 14.84 24.36
CA SER A 475 12.60 14.36 25.17
C SER A 475 13.96 14.46 24.48
N SER A 476 14.02 14.22 23.17
CA SER A 476 15.29 14.04 22.43
C SER A 476 15.57 15.14 21.41
N GLY A 477 14.54 15.88 20.98
CA GLY A 477 14.64 16.83 19.88
C GLY A 477 15.03 16.20 18.53
N ASN A 478 15.00 14.87 18.41
CA ASN A 478 15.40 14.16 17.19
C ASN A 478 14.33 14.29 16.10
N THR A 479 14.41 15.36 15.33
CA THR A 479 13.48 15.66 14.22
C THR A 479 13.54 14.63 13.10
N ARG A 480 14.70 14.02 12.87
CA ARG A 480 14.89 12.99 11.82
C ARG A 480 14.14 11.71 12.16
N PHE A 481 14.21 11.26 13.40
CA PHE A 481 13.42 10.12 13.88
C PHE A 481 11.91 10.38 13.73
N ALA A 482 11.47 11.59 14.06
CA ALA A 482 10.06 11.95 13.92
C ALA A 482 9.61 11.97 12.46
N GLN A 483 10.43 12.50 11.56
CA GLN A 483 10.13 12.51 10.13
C GLN A 483 9.94 11.10 9.58
N MET A 484 10.84 10.17 9.92
CA MET A 484 10.75 8.77 9.48
C MET A 484 9.49 8.07 10.02
N HIS A 485 9.14 8.32 11.28
CA HIS A 485 7.94 7.72 11.87
C HIS A 485 6.64 8.28 11.28
N ILE A 486 6.57 9.59 11.03
CA ILE A 486 5.41 10.20 10.37
C ILE A 486 5.27 9.66 8.95
N GLN A 487 6.39 9.50 8.24
CA GLN A 487 6.41 8.89 6.92
C GLN A 487 5.93 7.43 6.95
N GLN A 488 6.35 6.62 7.93
CA GLN A 488 5.86 5.26 8.11
C GLN A 488 4.34 5.24 8.41
N GLN A 489 3.85 6.20 9.19
CA GLN A 489 2.42 6.39 9.46
C GLN A 489 1.64 6.75 8.20
N GLN A 490 2.17 7.66 7.38
CA GLN A 490 1.59 8.03 6.09
C GLN A 490 1.59 6.85 5.13
N GLN A 491 2.65 6.04 5.09
CA GLN A 491 2.67 4.80 4.34
C GLN A 491 1.59 3.83 4.84
N GLN A 492 1.43 3.66 6.15
CA GLN A 492 0.37 2.81 6.75
C GLN A 492 -1.05 3.32 6.44
N ALA A 493 -1.27 4.64 6.45
CA ALA A 493 -2.52 5.26 6.06
C ALA A 493 -2.77 5.20 4.54
N ALA A 494 -1.72 5.24 3.71
CA ALA A 494 -1.81 5.04 2.27
C ALA A 494 -1.89 3.55 1.88
N HIS A 495 -1.50 2.65 2.77
CA HIS A 495 -1.51 1.21 2.56
C HIS A 495 -2.95 0.65 2.49
N THR A 496 -3.91 1.27 3.18
CA THR A 496 -5.35 0.97 3.01
C THR A 496 -5.85 1.31 1.61
N ASP A 497 -5.28 2.31 0.95
CA ASP A 497 -5.60 2.67 -0.45
C ASP A 497 -4.84 1.79 -1.46
N LYS A 498 -3.88 0.99 -0.96
CA LYS A 498 -3.00 0.10 -1.75
C LYS A 498 -3.25 -1.39 -1.47
N GLY A 499 -4.31 -1.74 -0.73
CA GLY A 499 -4.72 -3.13 -0.53
C GLY A 499 -3.94 -3.88 0.56
N TRP A 500 -3.20 -3.16 1.41
CA TRP A 500 -2.41 -3.74 2.50
C TRP A 500 -3.12 -3.50 3.83
N SER A 501 -3.22 -4.54 4.64
CA SER A 501 -3.70 -4.42 6.01
C SER A 501 -2.60 -3.90 6.94
N ILE A 502 -2.95 -3.09 7.96
CA ILE A 502 -2.04 -2.82 9.09
C ILE A 502 -1.66 -4.07 9.87
N TYR A 503 -2.43 -5.16 9.70
CA TYR A 503 -2.24 -6.45 10.36
C TYR A 503 -1.34 -7.42 9.57
N GLU A 504 -0.92 -7.04 8.35
CA GLU A 504 0.06 -7.69 7.48
C GLU A 504 1.41 -6.96 7.50
#